data_AF-A0A712HL41-F1
#
_entry.id   AF-A0A712HL41-F1
#
_cell.length_a   1.000
_cell.length_b   1.000
_cell.length_c   1.000
_cell.angle_alpha   90.00
_cell.angle_beta   90.00
_cell.angle_gamma   90.00
#
_symmetry.space_group_name_H-M   'P 1'
#
loop_
_entity.id
_entity.type
_entity.pdbx_description
1 polymer ?
#
loop_
_entity_poly.entity_id
_entity_poly.type
_entity_poly.pdbx_seq_one_letter_code
_entity_poly.pdbx_strand_id
1 'polypeptide(L)' 'DLHRAQIRQRVPLRWRDKDLIGLYFSSMNIGLTQRDIFRFMREYFSLPLREILQKESGLIHQADVKAARIKERTIRKNL' A
#
# COMPACT_ATOMS: atom_id res chain seq x y z
N ASP A 1 -2.73 13.14 -8.41
CA ASP A 1 -1.34 13.31 -7.93
C ASP A 1 -0.26 13.23 -9.02
N LEU A 2 -0.61 13.10 -10.31
CA LEU A 2 0.39 12.95 -11.38
C LEU A 2 1.34 14.14 -11.53
N HIS A 3 0.96 15.34 -11.06
CA HIS A 3 1.82 16.53 -11.04
C HIS A 3 3.04 16.38 -10.09
N ARG A 4 3.01 15.43 -9.15
CA ARG A 4 4.14 15.10 -8.25
C ARG A 4 4.87 13.82 -8.68
N ALA A 5 4.43 13.18 -9.76
CA ALA A 5 5.02 11.93 -10.23
C ALA A 5 6.45 12.16 -10.70
N GLN A 6 7.35 11.27 -10.32
CA GLN A 6 8.75 11.32 -10.70
C GLN A 6 9.01 10.28 -11.78
N ILE A 7 9.51 10.73 -12.94
CA ILE A 7 9.90 9.82 -14.04
C ILE A 7 11.31 9.32 -13.78
N ARG A 8 11.48 8.00 -13.71
CA ARG A 8 12.75 7.32 -13.45
C ARG A 8 12.81 6.00 -14.19
N GLN A 9 14.02 5.53 -14.49
CA GLN A 9 14.23 4.20 -15.08
C GLN A 9 13.76 3.06 -14.16
N ARG A 10 13.91 3.24 -12.83
CA ARG A 10 13.42 2.29 -11.82
C ARG A 10 12.90 3.05 -10.60
N VAL A 11 11.76 2.61 -10.07
CA VAL A 11 11.21 3.15 -8.82
C VAL A 11 11.97 2.52 -7.64
N PRO A 12 12.60 3.32 -6.75
CA PRO A 12 13.23 2.76 -5.56
C PRO A 12 12.19 2.16 -4.61
N LEU A 13 12.57 1.08 -3.92
CA LEU A 13 11.68 0.29 -3.05
C LEU A 13 10.89 1.16 -2.06
N ARG A 14 11.56 2.09 -1.38
CA ARG A 14 10.91 3.02 -0.43
C ARG A 14 9.77 3.84 -1.05
N TRP A 15 9.90 4.27 -2.31
CA TRP A 15 8.87 5.06 -2.98
C TRP A 15 7.69 4.18 -3.40
N ARG A 16 7.98 3.00 -3.96
CA ARG A 16 6.97 1.97 -4.26
C ARG A 16 6.12 1.65 -3.03
N ASP A 17 6.78 1.36 -1.91
CA ASP A 17 6.11 0.98 -0.68
C ASP A 17 5.31 2.15 -0.09
N LYS A 18 5.80 3.38 -0.22
CA LYS A 18 5.06 4.58 0.19
C LYS A 18 3.74 4.73 -0.58
N ASP A 19 3.79 4.55 -1.90
CA ASP A 19 2.63 4.69 -2.77
C ASP A 19 1.60 3.59 -2.51
N LEU A 20 2.05 2.34 -2.35
CA LEU A 20 1.19 1.21 -2.00
C LEU A 20 0.48 1.40 -0.65
N ILE A 21 1.19 1.89 0.37
CA ILE A 21 0.60 2.14 1.69
C ILE A 21 -0.39 3.30 1.63
N GLY A 22 -0.10 4.35 0.86
CA GLY A 22 -1.02 5.47 0.64
C GLY A 22 -2.29 5.02 -0.07
N LEU A 23 -2.18 4.16 -1.08
CA LEU A 23 -3.31 3.56 -1.78
C LEU A 23 -4.15 2.69 -0.83
N TYR A 24 -3.49 1.80 -0.06
CA TYR A 24 -4.17 0.95 0.92
C TYR A 24 -4.97 1.79 1.92
N PHE A 25 -4.34 2.79 2.54
CA PHE A 25 -5.00 3.72 3.45
C PHE A 25 -6.22 4.41 2.81
N SER A 26 -6.05 4.94 1.58
CA SER A 26 -7.12 5.64 0.86
C SER A 26 -8.31 4.73 0.54
N SER A 27 -8.08 3.42 0.43
CA SER A 27 -9.10 2.41 0.16
C SER A 27 -9.72 1.76 1.41
N MET A 28 -9.25 2.08 2.62
CA MET A 28 -9.73 1.38 3.84
C MET A 28 -11.23 1.57 4.11
N ASN A 29 -11.83 2.66 3.63
CA ASN A 29 -13.22 3.01 3.92
C ASN A 29 -14.20 2.65 2.79
N ILE A 30 -13.76 2.03 1.71
CA ILE A 30 -14.64 1.65 0.57
C ILE A 30 -15.15 0.21 0.66
N GLY A 31 -14.86 -0.50 1.76
CA GLY A 31 -15.39 -1.85 2.01
C GLY A 31 -14.66 -2.98 1.28
N LEU A 32 -13.38 -2.81 0.93
CA LEU A 32 -12.57 -3.89 0.34
C LEU A 32 -12.42 -5.06 1.33
N THR A 33 -12.62 -6.27 0.82
CA THR A 33 -12.38 -7.50 1.59
C THR A 33 -10.91 -7.90 1.53
N GLN A 34 -10.49 -8.80 2.42
CA GLN A 34 -9.14 -9.40 2.36
C GLN A 34 -8.88 -10.09 1.01
N ARG A 35 -9.92 -10.69 0.41
CA ARG A 35 -9.81 -11.33 -0.91
C ARG A 35 -9.53 -10.31 -2.02
N ASP A 36 -10.10 -9.12 -1.94
CA ASP A 36 -9.86 -8.04 -2.91
C ASP A 36 -8.43 -7.52 -2.79
N ILE A 37 -7.93 -7.38 -1.57
CA ILE A 37 -6.53 -7.02 -1.30
C ILE A 37 -5.59 -8.08 -1.87
N PHE A 38 -5.86 -9.37 -1.64
CA PHE A 38 -5.03 -10.44 -2.19
C PHE A 38 -5.09 -10.52 -3.72
N ARG A 39 -6.25 -10.22 -4.33
CA ARG A 39 -6.36 -10.09 -5.79
C ARG A 39 -5.49 -8.95 -6.30
N PHE A 40 -5.58 -7.77 -5.69
CA PHE A 40 -4.72 -6.63 -6.01
C PHE A 40 -3.23 -6.99 -5.91
N MET A 41 -2.81 -7.67 -4.83
CA MET A 41 -1.42 -8.09 -4.66
C MET A 41 -0.95 -9.01 -5.78
N ARG A 42 -1.77 -10.02 -6.16
CA ARG A 42 -1.44 -10.94 -7.25
C ARG A 42 -1.24 -10.21 -8.58
N GLU A 43 -2.15 -9.29 -8.92
CA GLU A 43 -2.06 -8.51 -10.16
C GLU A 43 -0.86 -7.56 -10.12
N TYR A 44 -0.69 -6.80 -9.04
CA TYR A 44 0.37 -5.80 -8.90
C TYR A 44 1.78 -6.41 -8.93
N PHE A 45 2.00 -7.50 -8.20
CA PHE A 45 3.30 -8.17 -8.15
C PHE A 45 3.50 -9.19 -9.27
N SER A 46 2.43 -9.58 -9.98
CA SER A 46 2.45 -10.63 -11.01
C SER A 46 3.08 -11.94 -10.51
N LEU A 47 2.76 -12.33 -9.28
CA LEU A 47 3.32 -13.51 -8.59
C LEU A 47 2.22 -14.32 -7.87
N PRO A 48 2.47 -15.62 -7.58
CA PRO A 48 1.60 -16.39 -6.70
C PRO A 48 1.53 -15.77 -5.30
N LEU A 49 0.35 -15.78 -4.68
CA LEU A 49 0.11 -15.12 -3.38
C LEU A 49 1.09 -15.61 -2.29
N ARG A 50 1.39 -16.92 -2.26
CA ARG A 50 2.34 -17.50 -1.31
C ARG A 50 3.73 -16.86 -1.39
N GLU A 51 4.23 -16.61 -2.61
CA GLU A 51 5.52 -15.97 -2.79
C GLU A 51 5.50 -14.50 -2.37
N ILE A 52 4.40 -13.79 -2.66
CA ILE A 52 4.24 -12.39 -2.28
C ILE A 52 4.25 -12.27 -0.76
N LEU A 53 3.49 -13.11 -0.05
CA LEU A 53 3.41 -13.09 1.41
C LEU A 53 4.78 -13.37 2.07
N GLN A 54 5.65 -14.15 1.43
CA GLN A 54 7.01 -14.40 1.91
C GLN A 54 7.95 -13.22 1.59
N LYS A 55 8.04 -12.83 0.32
CA LYS A 55 8.99 -11.84 -0.19
C LYS A 55 8.69 -10.41 0.30
N GLU A 56 7.41 -10.07 0.42
CA GLU A 56 6.93 -8.72 0.74
C GLU A 56 6.35 -8.64 2.17
N SER A 57 6.70 -9.58 3.05
CA SER A 57 6.27 -9.61 4.46
C SER A 57 6.55 -8.30 5.20
N GLY A 58 7.70 -7.67 4.94
CA GLY A 58 8.06 -6.36 5.50
C GLY A 58 7.13 -5.24 5.04
N LEU A 59 6.74 -5.20 3.76
CA LEU A 59 5.78 -4.24 3.23
C LEU A 59 4.41 -4.44 3.88
N ILE A 60 3.93 -5.68 3.94
CA ILE A 60 2.62 -6.03 4.51
C ILE A 60 2.54 -5.58 5.97
N HIS A 61 3.57 -5.91 6.76
CA HIS A 61 3.63 -5.50 8.16
C HIS A 61 3.66 -3.97 8.32
N GLN A 62 4.43 -3.28 7.47
CA GLN A 62 4.49 -1.82 7.50
C GLN A 62 3.20 -1.15 7.02
N ALA A 63 2.42 -1.80 6.16
CA ALA A 63 1.20 -1.24 5.60
C ALA A 63 0.17 -0.97 6.69
N ASP A 64 -0.12 -1.96 7.54
CA ASP A 64 -1.09 -1.79 8.63
C ASP A 64 -0.60 -0.77 9.67
N VAL A 65 0.68 -0.85 10.07
CA VAL A 65 1.25 0.08 11.05
C VAL A 65 1.22 1.53 10.55
N LYS A 66 1.61 1.77 9.29
CA LYS A 66 1.62 3.13 8.73
C LYS A 66 0.21 3.61 8.41
N ALA A 67 -0.68 2.76 7.92
CA ALA A 67 -2.08 3.13 7.68
C ALA A 67 -2.77 3.56 8.97
N ALA A 68 -2.54 2.83 10.08
CA ALA A 68 -3.04 3.21 11.41
C ALA A 68 -2.51 4.58 11.86
N ARG A 69 -1.20 4.84 11.70
CA ARG A 69 -0.61 6.16 12.01
C ARG A 69 -1.17 7.30 11.15
N ILE A 70 -1.42 7.03 9.86
CA ILE A 70 -2.03 8.01 8.96
C ILE A 70 -3.45 8.30 9.43
N LYS A 71 -4.25 7.27 9.75
CA LYS A 71 -5.60 7.40 10.31
C LYS A 71 -5.62 8.26 11.56
N GLU A 72 -4.77 7.96 12.54
CA GLU A 72 -4.65 8.71 13.78
C GLU A 72 -4.32 10.20 13.53
N ARG A 73 -3.37 10.46 12.63
CA ARG A 73 -3.00 11.83 12.25
C ARG A 73 -4.14 12.56 11.54
N THR A 74 -4.91 11.89 10.68
CA THR A 74 -6.07 12.47 9.99
C THR A 74 -7.14 12.87 11.00
N ILE A 75 -7.48 11.97 11.94
CA ILE A 75 -8.41 12.26 13.03
C ILE A 75 -7.93 13.44 13.87
N ARG A 76 -6.65 13.44 14.32
CA ARG A 76 -6.08 14.53 15.12
C ARG A 76 -6.16 15.89 14.43
N LYS A 77 -6.12 15.92 13.10
CA LYS A 77 -6.13 17.16 12.30
C LYS A 77 -7.53 17.59 11.87
N ASN A 78 -8.60 16.89 12.26
CA ASN A 78 -9.97 17.11 11.79
C ASN A 78 -10.05 17.22 10.26
N LEU A 79 -9.26 16.39 9.57
CA LEU A 79 -9.28 16.26 8.11
C LEU A 79 -10.20 15.10 7.70
#